data_AF-A0A1F4U8I0-F1
#
_entry.id   AF-A0A1F4U8I0-F1
#
_cell.length_a   1.000
_cell.length_b   1.000
_cell.length_c   1.000
_cell.angle_alpha   90.00
_cell.angle_beta   90.00
_cell.angle_gamma   90.00
#
_symmetry.space_group_name_H-M   'P 1'
#
loop_
_entity.id
_entity.type
_entity.pdbx_description
1 polymer ?
#
loop_
_entity_poly.entity_id
_entity_poly.type
_entity_poly.pdbx_seq_one_letter_code
_entity_poly.pdbx_strand_id
1 'polypeptide(L)'
;MSIIVNRYGLPKREIAHLIFSNESNKADDSLIQRIVMPFHQNGTFFIGERANNPPYIRGEKNEGFLPWAREVTLQDLELLEMSKELSGISLSEGDRVLVADAVANSLTYSDVDGVPIADKIPNQNYIDYVRRSIGLLLFNDVNKEFDSEKEYNSLGRAVVLSVVEKLEKEKLENLMVYAILAGVIGLDIKCSFCAASTFDRKGSIWLGCYDSHDSAVEGVILDLRRRISQFDTLLFDWNKYHSLVLENPCMLTFFPDDIPETIFDLYQLQKQMLFNPQLRVQVIPRGGRFHNDASFEDTMGLLDEPIFSDLGRFMNEGRLVVSPHGPKNGGLDLTKLSREAAELVLASDVLYIKGSRSYELAATGIRIPTFFAQTVSREFSESVIGVDANKMLPALQYVHAFPGFWGFRNRNNNEGWTSDMTAIQSSRFIQSAPFARYADQYGGVDALSLRIMDRSIQEGIPPHLIELCIL
;
A
#
# COMPACT_ATOMS: atom_id res chain seq x y z
N MET A 1 -33.65 4.46 19.40
CA MET A 1 -33.09 3.54 20.44
C MET A 1 -33.36 2.07 20.08
N SER A 2 -32.89 1.58 18.93
CA SER A 2 -32.95 0.13 18.62
C SER A 2 -31.82 -0.38 17.73
N ILE A 3 -30.86 0.47 17.33
CA ILE A 3 -29.83 0.07 16.37
C ILE A 3 -28.55 -0.40 17.07
N ILE A 4 -28.27 0.03 18.30
CA ILE A 4 -26.92 -0.12 18.86
C ILE A 4 -27.02 -0.55 20.30
N VAL A 5 -26.18 -1.52 20.64
CA VAL A 5 -26.13 -2.29 21.89
C VAL A 5 -27.14 -3.46 21.90
N ASN A 6 -26.61 -4.65 21.61
CA ASN A 6 -27.21 -5.98 21.83
C ASN A 6 -28.09 -6.64 20.74
N ARG A 7 -27.94 -6.29 19.45
CA ARG A 7 -28.61 -7.06 18.37
C ARG A 7 -28.06 -8.47 18.18
N TYR A 8 -26.85 -8.75 18.67
CA TYR A 8 -26.12 -9.97 18.30
C TYR A 8 -25.99 -11.03 19.40
N GLY A 9 -25.99 -10.66 20.69
CA GLY A 9 -25.68 -11.62 21.75
C GLY A 9 -24.33 -12.35 21.58
N LEU A 10 -23.51 -11.95 20.59
CA LEU A 10 -22.25 -12.57 20.27
C LEU A 10 -21.22 -12.19 21.33
N PRO A 11 -20.44 -13.16 21.83
CA PRO A 11 -19.34 -12.86 22.73
C PRO A 11 -18.36 -11.87 22.09
N LYS A 12 -17.77 -10.98 22.90
CA LYS A 12 -16.77 -10.00 22.45
C LYS A 12 -15.64 -10.64 21.61
N ARG A 13 -15.23 -11.85 21.98
CA ARG A 13 -14.21 -12.65 21.29
C ARG A 13 -14.62 -13.03 19.86
N GLU A 14 -15.89 -13.31 19.62
CA GLU A 14 -16.41 -13.64 18.29
C GLU A 14 -16.48 -12.40 17.40
N ILE A 15 -16.91 -11.26 17.96
CA ILE A 15 -16.85 -9.96 17.28
C ILE A 15 -15.41 -9.62 16.86
N ALA A 16 -14.44 -9.79 17.78
CA ALA A 16 -13.04 -9.57 17.50
C ALA A 16 -12.53 -10.45 16.35
N HIS A 17 -12.88 -11.75 16.38
CA HIS A 17 -12.50 -12.70 15.33
C HIS A 17 -13.08 -12.31 13.96
N LEU A 18 -14.36 -11.93 13.89
CA LEU A 18 -15.02 -11.53 12.66
C LEU A 18 -14.41 -10.25 12.06
N ILE A 19 -14.10 -9.26 12.89
CA ILE A 19 -13.48 -8.01 12.44
C ILE A 19 -12.05 -8.28 11.93
N PHE A 20 -11.26 -9.07 12.65
CA PHE A 20 -9.84 -9.26 12.34
C PHE A 20 -9.56 -10.26 11.20
N SER A 21 -10.40 -11.29 11.06
CA SER A 21 -10.21 -12.38 10.08
C SER A 21 -10.82 -12.00 8.74
N ASN A 22 -10.12 -11.17 7.99
CA ASN A 22 -10.56 -10.69 6.67
C ASN A 22 -10.29 -11.69 5.53
N GLU A 23 -9.48 -12.73 5.74
CA GLU A 23 -9.19 -13.77 4.73
C GLU A 23 -9.57 -15.17 5.24
N SER A 24 -10.50 -15.83 4.53
CA SER A 24 -11.03 -17.15 4.89
C SER A 24 -10.08 -18.29 4.54
N ASN A 25 -9.30 -18.17 3.46
CA ASN A 25 -8.28 -19.14 3.05
C ASN A 25 -6.88 -18.55 3.24
N LYS A 26 -6.62 -18.02 4.44
CA LYS A 26 -5.35 -17.38 4.76
C LYS A 26 -4.19 -18.37 4.60
N ALA A 27 -3.10 -17.93 3.99
CA ALA A 27 -1.85 -18.67 3.98
C ALA A 27 -1.39 -18.98 5.41
N ASP A 28 -0.95 -20.22 5.63
CA ASP A 28 -0.39 -20.62 6.92
C ASP A 28 1.00 -19.99 7.16
N ASP A 29 1.41 -19.96 8.43
CA ASP A 29 2.68 -19.33 8.84
C ASP A 29 3.90 -19.93 8.14
N SER A 30 3.86 -21.22 7.78
CA SER A 30 4.96 -21.88 7.07
C SER A 30 5.13 -21.35 5.65
N LEU A 31 4.02 -21.04 4.97
CA LEU A 31 4.03 -20.42 3.66
C LEU A 31 4.48 -18.96 3.74
N ILE A 32 3.96 -18.20 4.72
CA ILE A 32 4.33 -16.79 4.93
C ILE A 32 5.82 -16.64 5.27
N GLN A 33 6.41 -17.53 6.08
CA GLN A 33 7.85 -17.52 6.40
C GLN A 33 8.78 -17.74 5.19
N ARG A 34 8.24 -18.24 4.08
CA ARG A 34 8.95 -18.33 2.79
C ARG A 34 8.89 -17.03 1.98
N ILE A 35 7.95 -16.15 2.30
CA ILE A 35 7.75 -14.83 1.64
C ILE A 35 8.49 -13.74 2.41
N VAL A 36 8.47 -13.80 3.74
CA VAL A 36 9.07 -12.77 4.60
C VAL A 36 10.12 -13.34 5.54
N MET A 37 11.07 -12.48 5.93
CA MET A 37 12.11 -12.76 6.89
C MET A 37 11.54 -12.78 8.32
N PRO A 38 12.16 -13.49 9.28
CA PRO A 38 11.70 -13.55 10.67
C PRO A 38 11.63 -12.19 11.38
N PHE A 39 12.42 -11.21 10.94
CA PHE A 39 12.44 -9.85 11.48
C PHE A 39 11.44 -8.90 10.79
N HIS A 40 10.62 -9.40 9.86
CA HIS A 40 9.64 -8.59 9.15
C HIS A 40 8.68 -7.89 10.11
N GLN A 41 8.53 -6.57 9.93
CA GLN A 41 7.60 -5.72 10.66
C GLN A 41 6.45 -5.32 9.74
N ASN A 42 5.24 -5.76 10.08
CA ASN A 42 4.04 -5.42 9.34
C ASN A 42 3.58 -3.99 9.67
N GLY A 43 3.83 -3.06 8.75
CA GLY A 43 3.51 -1.65 8.91
C GLY A 43 4.49 -0.89 9.80
N THR A 44 4.20 0.39 10.02
CA THR A 44 5.07 1.26 10.81
C THR A 44 4.89 1.07 12.32
N PHE A 45 3.65 1.00 12.78
CA PHE A 45 3.26 0.72 14.17
C PHE A 45 1.83 0.17 14.22
N PHE A 46 1.45 -0.47 15.32
CA PHE A 46 0.07 -0.94 15.53
C PHE A 46 -0.80 0.13 16.19
N ILE A 47 -2.09 0.19 15.82
CA ILE A 47 -2.98 1.25 16.33
C ILE A 47 -3.14 1.21 17.85
N GLY A 48 -3.02 0.04 18.48
CA GLY A 48 -3.07 -0.13 19.94
C GLY A 48 -1.91 0.56 20.68
N GLU A 49 -0.79 0.82 19.99
CA GLU A 49 0.35 1.54 20.57
C GLU A 49 -0.02 2.98 21.00
N ARG A 50 -1.09 3.56 20.42
CA ARG A 50 -1.66 4.86 20.84
C ARG A 50 -2.14 4.89 22.31
N ALA A 51 -2.32 3.73 22.96
CA ALA A 51 -2.69 3.67 24.36
C ALA A 51 -1.54 4.05 25.31
N ASN A 52 -0.28 3.83 24.90
CA ASN A 52 0.87 3.88 25.81
C ASN A 52 1.81 5.07 25.57
N ASN A 53 1.85 5.66 24.37
CA ASN A 53 2.64 6.88 24.12
C ASN A 53 2.20 7.65 22.86
N PRO A 54 2.16 9.00 22.88
CA PRO A 54 1.65 9.85 21.80
C PRO A 54 2.78 10.71 21.18
N PRO A 55 2.53 11.48 20.11
CA PRO A 55 1.91 11.14 18.84
C PRO A 55 2.91 10.42 17.93
N TYR A 56 2.50 9.32 17.32
CA TYR A 56 3.37 8.70 16.32
C TYR A 56 3.47 9.61 15.12
N ILE A 57 2.45 10.41 14.80
CA ILE A 57 2.32 11.22 13.58
C ILE A 57 2.50 12.72 13.89
N ARG A 58 3.13 13.50 12.99
CA ARG A 58 3.35 14.94 13.16
C ARG A 58 2.00 15.65 13.29
N GLY A 59 1.79 16.31 14.43
CA GLY A 59 0.56 17.08 14.69
C GLY A 59 -0.65 16.24 15.15
N GLU A 60 -0.49 14.93 15.37
CA GLU A 60 -1.53 14.12 16.01
C GLU A 60 -1.73 14.56 17.47
N LYS A 61 -2.98 14.64 17.90
CA LYS A 61 -3.32 15.05 19.26
C LYS A 61 -3.06 13.92 20.24
N ASN A 62 -2.56 14.27 21.42
CA ASN A 62 -2.37 13.33 22.50
C ASN A 62 -3.68 13.07 23.27
N GLU A 63 -4.61 12.35 22.65
CA GLU A 63 -5.93 12.06 23.24
C GLU A 63 -6.11 10.56 23.60
N GLY A 64 -5.14 9.71 23.24
CA GLY A 64 -5.16 8.26 23.48
C GLY A 64 -6.01 7.47 22.47
N PHE A 65 -6.01 6.14 22.62
CA PHE A 65 -6.61 5.23 21.62
C PHE A 65 -8.11 5.40 21.41
N LEU A 66 -8.92 5.39 22.49
CA LEU A 66 -10.38 5.41 22.35
C LEU A 66 -10.92 6.73 21.76
N PRO A 67 -10.48 7.92 22.21
CA PRO A 67 -10.89 9.18 21.56
C PRO A 67 -10.49 9.25 20.09
N TRP A 68 -9.26 8.84 19.75
CA TRP A 68 -8.81 8.75 18.36
C TRP A 68 -9.71 7.82 17.53
N ALA A 69 -9.98 6.60 18.01
CA ALA A 69 -10.80 5.63 17.30
C ALA A 69 -12.24 6.13 17.07
N ARG A 70 -12.80 6.89 18.03
CA ARG A 70 -14.11 7.55 17.89
C ARG A 70 -14.06 8.63 16.82
N GLU A 71 -13.07 9.52 16.86
CA GLU A 71 -12.93 10.62 15.92
C GLU A 71 -12.82 10.11 14.48
N VAL A 72 -11.95 9.13 14.21
CA VAL A 72 -11.81 8.56 12.86
C VAL A 72 -13.08 7.85 12.40
N THR A 73 -13.82 7.20 13.32
CA THR A 73 -15.10 6.56 12.98
C THR A 73 -16.17 7.60 12.63
N LEU A 74 -16.25 8.71 13.37
CA LEU A 74 -17.20 9.78 13.08
C LEU A 74 -16.91 10.43 11.72
N GLN A 75 -15.64 10.67 11.41
CA GLN A 75 -15.21 11.20 10.11
C GLN A 75 -15.56 10.24 8.96
N ASP A 76 -15.34 8.93 9.12
CA ASP A 76 -15.67 7.96 8.08
C ASP A 76 -17.20 7.78 7.93
N LEU A 77 -17.98 7.83 9.01
CA LEU A 77 -19.45 7.84 8.93
C LEU A 77 -19.97 9.04 8.12
N GLU A 78 -19.42 10.24 8.34
CA GLU A 78 -19.77 11.42 7.55
C GLU A 78 -19.46 11.22 6.06
N LEU A 79 -18.29 10.64 5.75
CA LEU A 79 -17.92 10.29 4.37
C LEU A 79 -18.88 9.28 3.74
N LEU A 80 -19.25 8.22 4.46
CA LEU A 80 -20.18 7.20 3.99
C LEU A 80 -21.61 7.75 3.78
N GLU A 81 -22.02 8.74 4.57
CA GLU A 81 -23.28 9.47 4.34
C GLU A 81 -23.22 10.35 3.09
N MET A 82 -22.15 11.14 2.93
CA MET A 82 -21.94 12.02 1.77
C MET A 82 -21.88 11.24 0.45
N SER A 83 -21.23 10.07 0.47
CA SER A 83 -21.14 9.15 -0.67
C SER A 83 -22.38 8.28 -0.88
N LYS A 84 -23.40 8.40 -0.01
CA LYS A 84 -24.67 7.62 -0.04
C LYS A 84 -24.50 6.12 0.18
N GLU A 85 -23.37 5.69 0.72
CA GLU A 85 -23.08 4.31 1.08
C GLU A 85 -23.93 3.83 2.27
N LEU A 86 -24.45 4.75 3.09
CA LEU A 86 -25.44 4.47 4.14
C LEU A 86 -26.90 4.62 3.68
N SER A 87 -27.17 4.61 2.37
CA SER A 87 -28.54 4.74 1.86
C SER A 87 -29.49 3.70 2.49
N GLY A 88 -30.61 4.18 3.03
CA GLY A 88 -31.57 3.36 3.78
C GLY A 88 -31.33 3.30 5.30
N ILE A 89 -30.22 3.84 5.79
CA ILE A 89 -29.94 4.02 7.22
C ILE A 89 -29.91 5.52 7.53
N SER A 90 -30.75 5.97 8.46
CA SER A 90 -30.74 7.35 8.94
C SER A 90 -30.20 7.37 10.37
N LEU A 91 -29.03 7.97 10.55
CA LEU A 91 -28.38 8.12 11.84
C LEU A 91 -28.62 9.54 12.36
N SER A 92 -29.19 9.65 13.57
CA SER A 92 -29.14 10.93 14.30
C SER A 92 -27.73 11.20 14.81
N GLU A 93 -27.44 12.43 15.23
CA GLU A 93 -26.15 12.77 15.86
C GLU A 93 -25.84 11.85 17.04
N GLY A 94 -26.84 11.55 17.88
CA GLY A 94 -26.71 10.60 18.98
C GLY A 94 -26.42 9.17 18.51
N ASP A 95 -27.02 8.72 17.42
CA ASP A 95 -26.74 7.39 16.86
C ASP A 95 -25.31 7.30 16.33
N ARG A 96 -24.80 8.36 15.67
CA ARG A 96 -23.41 8.40 15.18
C ARG A 96 -22.41 8.25 16.32
N VAL A 97 -22.61 8.97 17.43
CA VAL A 97 -21.76 8.83 18.62
C VAL A 97 -21.81 7.41 19.18
N LEU A 98 -23.00 6.79 19.23
CA LEU A 98 -23.14 5.40 19.68
C LEU A 98 -22.45 4.40 18.75
N VAL A 99 -22.49 4.59 17.43
CA VAL A 99 -21.72 3.76 16.48
C VAL A 99 -20.23 3.92 16.74
N ALA A 100 -19.75 5.17 16.83
CA ALA A 100 -18.34 5.47 17.04
C ALA A 100 -17.82 4.88 18.36
N ASP A 101 -18.62 4.94 19.43
CA ASP A 101 -18.33 4.27 20.69
C ASP A 101 -18.25 2.75 20.53
N ALA A 102 -19.20 2.14 19.83
CA ALA A 102 -19.24 0.70 19.63
C ALA A 102 -18.03 0.20 18.80
N VAL A 103 -17.65 0.92 17.74
CA VAL A 103 -16.47 0.62 16.92
C VAL A 103 -15.18 0.78 17.73
N ALA A 104 -15.00 1.90 18.43
CA ALA A 104 -13.81 2.12 19.25
C ALA A 104 -13.64 1.01 20.31
N ASN A 105 -14.73 0.60 20.96
CA ASN A 105 -14.71 -0.50 21.91
C ASN A 105 -14.43 -1.85 21.25
N SER A 106 -14.99 -2.15 20.07
CA SER A 106 -14.76 -3.45 19.41
C SER A 106 -13.30 -3.67 19.02
N LEU A 107 -12.56 -2.60 18.71
CA LEU A 107 -11.13 -2.68 18.46
C LEU A 107 -10.29 -3.04 19.69
N THR A 108 -10.82 -2.85 20.90
CA THR A 108 -10.16 -3.26 22.17
C THR A 108 -10.45 -4.70 22.57
N TYR A 109 -11.34 -5.39 21.85
CA TYR A 109 -11.68 -6.76 22.19
C TYR A 109 -10.53 -7.70 21.89
N SER A 110 -10.30 -8.64 22.80
CA SER A 110 -9.29 -9.69 22.64
C SER A 110 -9.76 -10.79 21.70
N ASP A 111 -8.82 -11.30 20.92
CA ASP A 111 -9.02 -12.47 20.08
C ASP A 111 -8.87 -13.79 20.87
N VAL A 112 -8.63 -14.89 20.14
CA VAL A 112 -8.51 -16.23 20.73
C VAL A 112 -7.31 -16.40 21.66
N ASP A 113 -6.27 -15.60 21.49
CA ASP A 113 -5.03 -15.65 22.25
C ASP A 113 -5.04 -14.64 23.42
N GLY A 114 -6.15 -13.93 23.61
CA GLY A 114 -6.28 -12.92 24.66
C GLY A 114 -5.67 -11.56 24.28
N VAL A 115 -5.16 -11.40 23.05
CA VAL A 115 -4.52 -10.17 22.59
C VAL A 115 -5.57 -9.24 21.97
N PRO A 116 -5.64 -7.95 22.36
CA PRO A 116 -6.50 -6.97 21.71
C PRO A 116 -6.24 -6.89 20.20
N ILE A 117 -7.29 -6.83 19.39
CA ILE A 117 -7.10 -6.75 17.92
C ILE A 117 -6.40 -5.44 17.51
N ALA A 118 -6.55 -4.36 18.27
CA ALA A 118 -5.82 -3.11 18.06
C ALA A 118 -4.29 -3.29 18.07
N ASP A 119 -3.76 -4.26 18.82
CA ASP A 119 -2.31 -4.55 18.90
C ASP A 119 -1.83 -5.39 17.71
N LYS A 120 -2.72 -5.75 16.79
CA LYS A 120 -2.43 -6.54 15.58
C LYS A 120 -2.79 -5.81 14.29
N ILE A 121 -3.37 -4.61 14.38
CA ILE A 121 -3.80 -3.82 13.23
C ILE A 121 -2.73 -2.77 12.94
N PRO A 122 -2.01 -2.88 11.81
CA PRO A 122 -1.08 -1.83 11.38
C PRO A 122 -1.83 -0.51 11.19
N ASN A 123 -1.18 0.61 11.52
CA ASN A 123 -1.75 1.93 11.28
C ASN A 123 -2.13 2.11 9.81
N GLN A 124 -1.36 1.57 8.88
CA GLN A 124 -1.67 1.64 7.46
C GLN A 124 -3.05 1.09 7.11
N ASN A 125 -3.61 0.16 7.90
CA ASN A 125 -4.86 -0.53 7.58
C ASN A 125 -6.03 -0.17 8.50
N TYR A 126 -5.88 0.82 9.41
CA TYR A 126 -6.88 1.05 10.46
C TYR A 126 -8.29 1.27 9.91
N ILE A 127 -8.39 2.01 8.80
CA ILE A 127 -9.66 2.42 8.22
C ILE A 127 -10.47 1.23 7.70
N ASP A 128 -9.79 0.19 7.20
CA ASP A 128 -10.42 -1.04 6.74
C ASP A 128 -11.08 -1.77 7.92
N TYR A 129 -10.45 -1.82 9.10
CA TYR A 129 -11.03 -2.45 10.29
C TYR A 129 -12.13 -1.60 10.94
N VAL A 130 -12.05 -0.28 10.84
CA VAL A 130 -13.14 0.64 11.21
C VAL A 130 -14.36 0.34 10.34
N ARG A 131 -14.19 0.26 9.02
CA ARG A 131 -15.27 -0.05 8.07
C ARG A 131 -15.85 -1.44 8.26
N ARG A 132 -15.03 -2.47 8.49
CA ARG A 132 -15.51 -3.81 8.86
C ARG A 132 -16.38 -3.80 10.12
N SER A 133 -16.00 -2.99 11.11
CA SER A 133 -16.78 -2.82 12.35
C SER A 133 -18.10 -2.08 12.10
N ILE A 134 -18.10 -1.02 11.27
CA ILE A 134 -19.32 -0.33 10.83
C ILE A 134 -20.24 -1.29 10.07
N GLY A 135 -19.70 -2.06 9.13
CA GLY A 135 -20.42 -3.08 8.35
C GLY A 135 -21.13 -4.10 9.24
N LEU A 136 -20.42 -4.63 10.25
CA LEU A 136 -21.00 -5.53 11.25
C LEU A 136 -22.16 -4.88 12.02
N LEU A 137 -21.94 -3.66 12.53
CA LEU A 137 -22.89 -2.97 13.41
C LEU A 137 -24.16 -2.51 12.68
N LEU A 138 -24.01 -1.96 11.48
CA LEU A 138 -25.11 -1.35 10.73
C LEU A 138 -25.77 -2.30 9.74
N PHE A 139 -25.02 -3.25 9.16
CA PHE A 139 -25.48 -4.11 8.06
C PHE A 139 -25.46 -5.61 8.38
N ASN A 140 -24.94 -6.01 9.54
CA ASN A 140 -24.68 -7.43 9.87
C ASN A 140 -23.74 -8.12 8.88
N ASP A 141 -22.78 -7.38 8.32
CA ASP A 141 -21.86 -7.91 7.35
C ASP A 141 -20.48 -7.26 7.49
N VAL A 142 -19.51 -8.05 7.96
CA VAL A 142 -18.11 -7.62 8.13
C VAL A 142 -17.40 -7.45 6.79
N ASN A 143 -17.95 -8.00 5.71
CA ASN A 143 -17.43 -7.87 4.35
C ASN A 143 -18.24 -6.86 3.53
N LYS A 144 -19.10 -6.06 4.18
CA LYS A 144 -19.81 -4.96 3.51
C LYS A 144 -18.79 -4.03 2.88
N GLU A 145 -18.83 -3.96 1.56
CA GLU A 145 -18.04 -3.02 0.78
C GLU A 145 -18.69 -1.64 0.76
N PHE A 146 -17.84 -0.61 0.86
CA PHE A 146 -18.20 0.80 0.83
C PHE A 146 -17.45 1.51 -0.30
N ASP A 147 -18.15 1.91 -1.35
CA ASP A 147 -17.59 2.60 -2.52
C ASP A 147 -17.60 4.12 -2.35
N SER A 148 -16.88 4.60 -1.33
CA SER A 148 -16.86 6.02 -0.96
C SER A 148 -16.16 6.93 -1.98
N GLU A 149 -15.46 6.36 -2.97
CA GLU A 149 -14.61 7.09 -3.94
C GLU A 149 -15.14 6.98 -5.38
N LYS A 150 -16.39 6.55 -5.56
CA LYS A 150 -16.98 6.29 -6.88
C LYS A 150 -16.86 7.44 -7.87
N GLU A 151 -17.11 8.67 -7.43
CA GLU A 151 -17.04 9.87 -8.27
C GLU A 151 -15.59 10.16 -8.70
N TYR A 152 -14.66 10.08 -7.76
CA TYR A 152 -13.22 10.19 -8.01
C TYR A 152 -12.75 9.13 -9.02
N ASN A 153 -13.10 7.86 -8.80
CA ASN A 153 -12.73 6.75 -9.66
C ASN A 153 -13.28 6.92 -11.08
N SER A 154 -14.52 7.38 -11.21
CA SER A 154 -15.17 7.59 -12.51
C SER A 154 -14.49 8.71 -13.31
N LEU A 155 -14.22 9.85 -12.67
CA LEU A 155 -13.53 10.98 -13.31
C LEU A 155 -12.07 10.63 -13.64
N GLY A 156 -11.35 10.06 -12.68
CA GLY A 156 -9.97 9.64 -12.85
C GLY A 156 -9.82 8.61 -13.97
N ARG A 157 -10.71 7.60 -14.03
CA ARG A 157 -10.74 6.61 -15.12
C ARG A 157 -10.91 7.26 -16.48
N ALA A 158 -11.90 8.14 -16.63
CA ALA A 158 -12.17 8.81 -17.90
C ALA A 158 -10.96 9.62 -18.37
N VAL A 159 -10.43 10.51 -17.53
CA VAL A 159 -9.32 11.40 -17.90
C VAL A 159 -8.06 10.58 -18.20
N VAL A 160 -7.71 9.63 -17.33
CA VAL A 160 -6.46 8.89 -17.46
C VAL A 160 -6.44 7.99 -18.69
N LEU A 161 -7.55 7.35 -19.07
CA LEU A 161 -7.63 6.59 -20.33
C LEU A 161 -7.25 7.46 -21.54
N SER A 162 -7.82 8.67 -21.64
CA SER A 162 -7.46 9.61 -22.71
C SER A 162 -6.03 10.15 -22.60
N VAL A 163 -5.47 10.22 -21.39
CA VAL A 163 -4.06 10.61 -21.20
C VAL A 163 -3.14 9.52 -21.74
N VAL A 164 -3.31 8.26 -21.36
CA VAL A 164 -2.39 7.17 -21.78
C VAL A 164 -2.43 6.92 -23.29
N GLU A 165 -3.57 7.17 -23.95
CA GLU A 165 -3.68 7.15 -25.42
C GLU A 165 -2.70 8.12 -26.09
N LYS A 166 -2.45 9.28 -25.48
CA LYS A 166 -1.54 10.31 -26.01
C LYS A 166 -0.06 10.07 -25.69
N LEU A 167 0.26 9.01 -24.93
CA LEU A 167 1.62 8.68 -24.49
C LEU A 167 2.28 7.55 -25.32
N GLU A 168 1.71 7.19 -26.46
CA GLU A 168 2.15 6.04 -27.28
C GLU A 168 3.65 6.04 -27.64
N LYS A 169 4.23 7.22 -27.86
CA LYS A 169 5.62 7.39 -28.31
C LYS A 169 6.61 7.60 -27.17
N GLU A 170 6.17 7.53 -25.92
CA GLU A 170 7.03 7.72 -24.75
C GLU A 170 7.95 6.52 -24.52
N LYS A 171 9.12 6.77 -23.93
CA LYS A 171 10.06 5.72 -23.54
C LYS A 171 9.51 4.90 -22.36
N LEU A 172 9.88 3.63 -22.25
CA LEU A 172 9.45 2.76 -21.15
C LEU A 172 9.78 3.35 -19.77
N GLU A 173 10.98 3.93 -19.62
CA GLU A 173 11.38 4.60 -18.38
C GLU A 173 10.43 5.75 -18.03
N ASN A 174 10.10 6.58 -19.01
CA ASN A 174 9.15 7.68 -18.83
C ASN A 174 7.76 7.18 -18.44
N LEU A 175 7.28 6.12 -19.09
CA LEU A 175 5.99 5.52 -18.79
C LEU A 175 5.94 4.99 -17.36
N MET A 176 7.02 4.40 -16.84
CA MET A 176 7.11 3.98 -15.44
C MET A 176 7.11 5.19 -14.49
N VAL A 177 7.84 6.26 -14.81
CA VAL A 177 7.79 7.50 -14.01
C VAL A 177 6.38 8.07 -13.99
N TYR A 178 5.68 8.11 -15.12
CA TYR A 178 4.29 8.57 -15.21
C TYR A 178 3.35 7.69 -14.41
N ALA A 179 3.53 6.36 -14.47
CA ALA A 179 2.74 5.44 -13.68
C ALA A 179 2.95 5.63 -12.17
N ILE A 180 4.15 6.00 -11.72
CA ILE A 180 4.38 6.35 -10.31
C ILE A 180 3.76 7.70 -9.98
N LEU A 181 3.94 8.71 -10.83
CA LEU A 181 3.33 10.04 -10.63
C LEU A 181 1.80 10.02 -10.69
N ALA A 182 1.19 8.99 -11.28
CA ALA A 182 -0.25 8.84 -11.33
C ALA A 182 -0.89 8.75 -9.93
N GLY A 183 -0.16 8.27 -8.92
CA GLY A 183 -0.60 8.25 -7.52
C GLY A 183 -0.83 9.64 -6.90
N VAL A 184 -0.44 10.73 -7.58
CA VAL A 184 -0.75 12.12 -7.14
C VAL A 184 -1.77 12.84 -8.02
N ILE A 185 -2.36 12.13 -8.99
CA ILE A 185 -3.43 12.67 -9.85
C ILE A 185 -4.75 12.71 -9.09
N GLY A 186 -5.38 13.87 -9.07
CA GLY A 186 -6.69 14.09 -8.47
C GLY A 186 -6.70 14.11 -6.95
N LEU A 187 -5.55 14.29 -6.27
CA LEU A 187 -5.52 14.43 -4.80
C LEU A 187 -6.26 15.68 -4.30
N ASP A 188 -6.57 16.63 -5.19
CA ASP A 188 -7.41 17.79 -4.91
C ASP A 188 -8.89 17.44 -4.69
N ILE A 189 -9.35 16.33 -5.29
CA ILE A 189 -10.72 15.82 -5.17
C ILE A 189 -10.82 14.50 -4.40
N LYS A 190 -9.71 13.75 -4.26
CA LYS A 190 -9.64 12.53 -3.45
C LYS A 190 -9.87 12.87 -1.98
N CYS A 191 -10.66 12.04 -1.30
CA CYS A 191 -10.91 12.23 0.12
C CYS A 191 -9.62 12.08 0.95
N SER A 192 -9.31 13.07 1.80
CA SER A 192 -8.13 13.01 2.67
C SER A 192 -8.26 12.01 3.82
N PHE A 193 -9.47 11.57 4.18
CA PHE A 193 -9.71 10.63 5.28
C PHE A 193 -9.25 9.19 4.96
N CYS A 194 -9.10 8.87 3.68
CA CYS A 194 -8.61 7.57 3.18
C CYS A 194 -7.07 7.43 3.27
N ALA A 195 -6.39 8.51 3.68
CA ALA A 195 -4.96 8.55 3.87
C ALA A 195 -4.56 8.05 5.26
N ALA A 196 -3.50 7.23 5.36
CA ALA A 196 -2.96 6.88 6.67
C ALA A 196 -2.39 8.09 7.45
N SER A 197 -2.05 9.18 6.75
CA SER A 197 -1.60 10.49 7.27
C SER A 197 -1.92 11.62 6.30
N THR A 198 -1.83 12.88 6.75
CA THR A 198 -1.99 14.09 5.92
C THR A 198 -1.09 14.07 4.67
N PHE A 199 -1.67 14.42 3.51
CA PHE A 199 -0.94 14.68 2.26
C PHE A 199 -0.59 16.18 2.16
N ASP A 200 0.57 16.51 1.59
CA ASP A 200 0.75 17.85 1.03
C ASP A 200 -0.10 17.98 -0.24
N ARG A 201 -0.77 19.12 -0.48
CA ARG A 201 -1.55 19.38 -1.69
C ARG A 201 -0.81 20.26 -2.69
N LYS A 202 0.31 20.87 -2.32
CA LYS A 202 1.07 21.78 -3.22
C LYS A 202 1.70 21.07 -4.41
N GLY A 203 1.94 19.77 -4.28
CA GLY A 203 2.51 18.95 -5.33
C GLY A 203 1.52 18.08 -6.11
N SER A 204 0.20 18.15 -5.90
CA SER A 204 -0.73 17.26 -6.63
C SER A 204 -0.85 17.63 -8.11
N ILE A 205 -1.27 16.67 -8.94
CA ILE A 205 -1.68 16.92 -10.33
C ILE A 205 -3.20 17.02 -10.31
N TRP A 206 -3.73 18.22 -10.56
CA TRP A 206 -5.15 18.51 -10.26
C TRP A 206 -6.09 17.89 -11.29
N LEU A 207 -7.31 17.55 -10.87
CA LEU A 207 -8.40 17.14 -11.77
C LEU A 207 -9.65 18.03 -11.62
N GLY A 208 -9.95 18.50 -10.42
CA GLY A 208 -11.18 19.22 -10.10
C GLY A 208 -11.22 20.68 -10.55
N CYS A 209 -10.14 21.21 -11.12
CA CYS A 209 -10.03 22.62 -11.52
C CYS A 209 -10.31 22.88 -13.01
N TYR A 210 -10.59 21.85 -13.80
CA TYR A 210 -10.76 21.98 -15.25
C TYR A 210 -12.23 22.03 -15.65
N ASP A 211 -12.57 22.96 -16.55
CA ASP A 211 -13.94 23.16 -17.04
C ASP A 211 -14.36 22.10 -18.09
N SER A 212 -13.42 21.32 -18.62
CA SER A 212 -13.69 20.28 -19.62
C SER A 212 -12.72 19.10 -19.54
N HIS A 213 -13.17 17.94 -20.04
CA HIS A 213 -12.36 16.71 -20.14
C HIS A 213 -11.05 16.93 -20.90
N ASP A 214 -11.11 17.57 -22.07
CA ASP A 214 -9.93 17.80 -22.90
C ASP A 214 -8.90 18.70 -22.21
N SER A 215 -9.35 19.72 -21.48
CA SER A 215 -8.47 20.59 -20.70
C SER A 215 -7.80 19.83 -19.54
N ALA A 216 -8.53 18.92 -18.89
CA ALA A 216 -7.97 18.05 -17.85
C ALA A 216 -6.89 17.13 -18.42
N VAL A 217 -7.14 16.49 -19.57
CA VAL A 217 -6.18 15.62 -20.25
C VAL A 217 -4.88 16.35 -20.59
N GLU A 218 -4.98 17.53 -21.23
CA GLU A 218 -3.80 18.33 -21.58
C GLU A 218 -3.04 18.82 -20.34
N GLY A 219 -3.78 19.23 -19.30
CA GLY A 219 -3.21 19.65 -18.02
C GLY A 219 -2.39 18.55 -17.34
N VAL A 220 -2.95 17.35 -17.25
CA VAL A 220 -2.27 16.17 -16.68
C VAL A 220 -1.00 15.84 -17.47
N ILE A 221 -1.07 15.79 -18.81
CA ILE A 221 0.09 15.50 -19.66
C ILE A 221 1.20 16.53 -19.47
N LEU A 222 0.84 17.82 -19.44
CA LEU A 222 1.81 18.90 -19.24
C LEU A 222 2.54 18.74 -17.91
N ASP A 223 1.80 18.43 -16.83
CA ASP A 223 2.37 18.27 -15.50
C ASP A 223 3.27 17.02 -15.37
N LEU A 224 2.84 15.89 -15.96
CA LEU A 224 3.65 14.68 -16.04
C LEU A 224 4.98 14.95 -16.76
N ARG A 225 4.93 15.59 -17.94
CA ARG A 225 6.12 15.96 -18.71
C ARG A 225 7.02 16.95 -18.00
N ARG A 226 6.47 17.88 -17.22
CA ARG A 226 7.26 18.82 -16.41
C ARG A 226 8.06 18.07 -15.33
N ARG A 227 7.42 17.14 -14.63
CA ARG A 227 8.00 16.40 -13.49
C ARG A 227 9.03 15.36 -13.87
N ILE A 228 9.00 14.84 -15.10
CA ILE A 228 10.00 13.88 -15.55
C ILE A 228 11.42 14.44 -15.53
N SER A 229 11.57 15.75 -15.68
CA SER A 229 12.89 16.41 -15.59
C SER A 229 13.43 16.55 -14.16
N GLN A 230 12.63 16.18 -13.15
CA GLN A 230 12.86 16.50 -11.74
C GLN A 230 13.08 15.26 -10.87
N PHE A 231 12.97 14.03 -11.41
CA PHE A 231 13.12 12.82 -10.60
C PHE A 231 14.59 12.55 -10.25
N ASP A 232 14.81 12.01 -9.05
CA ASP A 232 16.12 11.69 -8.50
C ASP A 232 16.50 10.25 -8.85
N THR A 233 17.64 10.05 -9.49
CA THR A 233 18.14 8.72 -9.85
C THR A 233 18.50 7.87 -8.64
N LEU A 234 18.75 8.49 -7.46
CA LEU A 234 18.98 7.75 -6.21
C LEU A 234 17.72 7.05 -5.69
N LEU A 235 16.53 7.52 -6.10
CA LEU A 235 15.25 6.95 -5.70
C LEU A 235 14.65 6.06 -6.78
N PHE A 236 15.34 5.89 -7.91
CA PHE A 236 14.77 5.28 -9.10
C PHE A 236 15.70 4.20 -9.67
N ASP A 237 15.52 2.96 -9.19
CA ASP A 237 16.33 1.79 -9.53
C ASP A 237 16.03 1.24 -10.95
N TRP A 238 15.89 2.12 -11.95
CA TRP A 238 15.55 1.75 -13.33
C TRP A 238 16.51 0.75 -13.94
N ASN A 239 17.82 0.96 -13.80
CA ASN A 239 18.82 0.05 -14.38
C ASN A 239 18.69 -1.38 -13.81
N LYS A 240 18.36 -1.48 -12.51
CA LYS A 240 18.13 -2.78 -11.86
C LYS A 240 16.84 -3.41 -12.37
N TYR A 241 15.77 -2.63 -12.50
CA TYR A 241 14.49 -3.09 -13.07
C TYR A 241 14.66 -3.56 -14.52
N HIS A 242 15.29 -2.75 -15.35
CA HIS A 242 15.56 -3.05 -16.76
C HIS A 242 16.31 -4.38 -16.90
N SER A 243 17.39 -4.55 -16.13
CA SER A 243 18.17 -5.80 -16.14
C SER A 243 17.36 -7.00 -15.67
N LEU A 244 16.65 -6.92 -14.55
CA LEU A 244 15.93 -8.08 -13.99
C LEU A 244 14.65 -8.43 -14.76
N VAL A 245 13.93 -7.43 -15.28
CA VAL A 245 12.57 -7.61 -15.80
C VAL A 245 12.50 -7.50 -17.32
N LEU A 246 13.30 -6.62 -17.94
CA LEU A 246 13.17 -6.30 -19.37
C LEU A 246 14.18 -7.05 -20.25
N GLU A 247 15.34 -7.42 -19.72
CA GLU A 247 16.40 -8.10 -20.48
C GLU A 247 16.39 -9.63 -20.35
N ASN A 248 15.70 -10.18 -19.35
CA ASN A 248 15.71 -11.60 -19.01
C ASN A 248 14.30 -12.20 -19.02
N PRO A 249 14.14 -13.53 -19.22
CA PRO A 249 12.90 -14.21 -18.88
C PRO A 249 12.54 -13.92 -17.42
N CYS A 250 11.31 -13.49 -17.17
CA CYS A 250 10.90 -13.04 -15.84
C CYS A 250 9.40 -13.31 -15.63
N MET A 251 9.07 -13.88 -14.47
CA MET A 251 7.73 -13.90 -13.90
C MET A 251 7.58 -12.73 -12.91
N LEU A 252 6.86 -11.71 -13.35
CA LEU A 252 6.58 -10.51 -12.57
C LEU A 252 5.20 -10.61 -11.92
N THR A 253 5.12 -10.54 -10.59
CA THR A 253 3.84 -10.36 -9.90
C THR A 253 3.63 -8.89 -9.55
N PHE A 254 2.52 -8.34 -10.03
CA PHE A 254 2.15 -6.94 -9.91
C PHE A 254 0.99 -6.76 -8.93
N PHE A 255 1.19 -5.91 -7.92
CA PHE A 255 0.14 -5.46 -6.99
C PHE A 255 -0.20 -4.00 -7.29
N PRO A 256 -1.37 -3.72 -7.91
CA PRO A 256 -1.82 -2.36 -8.15
C PRO A 256 -2.22 -1.65 -6.86
N ASP A 257 -2.38 -0.33 -6.99
CA ASP A 257 -2.91 0.56 -5.96
C ASP A 257 -4.21 1.18 -6.48
N ASP A 258 -4.25 2.50 -6.70
CA ASP A 258 -5.45 3.23 -7.09
C ASP A 258 -5.92 2.92 -8.53
N ILE A 259 -7.22 3.04 -8.83
CA ILE A 259 -7.76 2.85 -10.20
C ILE A 259 -7.07 3.75 -11.25
N PRO A 260 -6.96 5.09 -11.05
CA PRO A 260 -6.29 5.95 -12.04
C PRO A 260 -4.82 5.57 -12.25
N GLU A 261 -4.12 5.17 -11.20
CA GLU A 261 -2.73 4.69 -11.28
C GLU A 261 -2.62 3.36 -12.02
N THR A 262 -3.54 2.45 -11.75
CA THR A 262 -3.60 1.12 -12.38
C THR A 262 -3.75 1.22 -13.91
N ILE A 263 -4.45 2.23 -14.43
CA ILE A 263 -4.56 2.44 -15.89
C ILE A 263 -3.19 2.74 -16.51
N PHE A 264 -2.37 3.59 -15.87
CA PHE A 264 -0.99 3.82 -16.30
C PHE A 264 -0.14 2.57 -16.15
N ASP A 265 -0.28 1.85 -15.04
CA ASP A 265 0.51 0.63 -14.80
C ASP A 265 0.19 -0.47 -15.81
N LEU A 266 -1.08 -0.71 -16.14
CA LEU A 266 -1.46 -1.64 -17.20
C LEU A 266 -0.88 -1.19 -18.55
N TYR A 267 -0.94 0.11 -18.87
CA TYR A 267 -0.41 0.61 -20.13
C TYR A 267 1.10 0.42 -20.25
N GLN A 268 1.85 0.74 -19.20
CA GLN A 268 3.29 0.58 -19.21
C GLN A 268 3.68 -0.92 -19.17
N LEU A 269 2.98 -1.78 -18.43
CA LEU A 269 3.17 -3.23 -18.46
C LEU A 269 2.94 -3.81 -19.86
N GLN A 270 1.91 -3.34 -20.58
CA GLN A 270 1.68 -3.73 -21.97
C GLN A 270 2.90 -3.45 -22.85
N LYS A 271 3.46 -2.24 -22.73
CA LYS A 271 4.66 -1.85 -23.49
C LYS A 271 5.90 -2.65 -23.07
N GLN A 272 6.05 -2.98 -21.79
CA GLN A 272 7.13 -3.85 -21.33
C GLN A 272 7.00 -5.29 -21.85
N MET A 273 5.80 -5.86 -21.87
CA MET A 273 5.56 -7.22 -22.38
C MET A 273 5.74 -7.33 -23.90
N LEU A 274 5.52 -6.23 -24.62
CA LEU A 274 5.89 -6.09 -26.03
C LEU A 274 7.42 -6.03 -26.20
N PHE A 275 8.11 -5.31 -25.32
CA PHE A 275 9.57 -5.17 -25.34
C PHE A 275 10.30 -6.47 -24.97
N ASN A 276 9.82 -7.18 -23.95
CA ASN A 276 10.33 -8.47 -23.52
C ASN A 276 9.32 -9.59 -23.84
N PRO A 277 9.51 -10.35 -24.93
CA PRO A 277 8.62 -11.44 -25.32
C PRO A 277 8.55 -12.60 -24.33
N GLN A 278 9.49 -12.68 -23.38
CA GLN A 278 9.56 -13.73 -22.36
C GLN A 278 9.04 -13.25 -21.00
N LEU A 279 8.65 -11.98 -20.87
CA LEU A 279 8.00 -11.46 -19.68
C LEU A 279 6.60 -12.09 -19.55
N ARG A 280 6.33 -12.63 -18.37
CA ARG A 280 5.02 -13.07 -17.90
C ARG A 280 4.62 -12.22 -16.71
N VAL A 281 3.35 -11.83 -16.64
CA VAL A 281 2.83 -10.94 -15.62
C VAL A 281 1.64 -11.59 -14.91
N GLN A 282 1.66 -11.57 -13.59
CA GLN A 282 0.53 -11.94 -12.74
C GLN A 282 0.05 -10.68 -12.02
N VAL A 283 -1.17 -10.22 -12.29
CA VAL A 283 -1.75 -9.06 -11.62
C VAL A 283 -2.59 -9.56 -10.45
N ILE A 284 -2.31 -9.07 -9.25
CA ILE A 284 -3.04 -9.40 -8.01
C ILE A 284 -3.68 -8.10 -7.47
N PRO A 285 -4.80 -7.66 -8.06
CA PRO A 285 -5.58 -6.53 -7.54
C PRO A 285 -6.25 -6.87 -6.22
N ARG A 286 -6.94 -5.90 -5.59
CA ARG A 286 -7.66 -6.18 -4.34
C ARG A 286 -8.77 -7.20 -4.56
N GLY A 287 -8.97 -8.07 -3.56
CA GLY A 287 -10.02 -9.10 -3.55
C GLY A 287 -11.41 -8.56 -3.18
N GLY A 288 -11.63 -7.25 -3.35
CA GLY A 288 -12.84 -6.51 -3.02
C GLY A 288 -12.63 -4.99 -3.19
N ARG A 289 -13.66 -4.20 -2.90
CA ARG A 289 -13.61 -2.72 -2.95
C ARG A 289 -13.04 -2.12 -1.67
N PHE A 290 -11.85 -1.52 -1.77
CA PHE A 290 -11.21 -0.81 -0.65
C PHE A 290 -10.87 0.62 -1.09
N HIS A 291 -11.76 1.56 -0.77
CA HIS A 291 -11.64 2.95 -1.20
C HIS A 291 -11.50 3.04 -2.74
N ASN A 292 -10.40 3.61 -3.21
CA ASN A 292 -10.11 3.80 -4.62
C ASN A 292 -9.06 2.82 -5.16
N ASP A 293 -8.63 1.84 -4.37
CA ASP A 293 -7.78 0.74 -4.82
C ASP A 293 -8.51 -0.08 -5.90
N ALA A 294 -7.79 -0.51 -6.94
CA ALA A 294 -8.33 -1.31 -8.01
C ALA A 294 -8.67 -2.73 -7.52
N SER A 295 -9.93 -3.12 -7.69
CA SER A 295 -10.39 -4.48 -7.43
C SER A 295 -10.12 -5.40 -8.63
N PHE A 296 -10.34 -6.70 -8.44
CA PHE A 296 -10.37 -7.67 -9.52
C PHE A 296 -11.34 -7.25 -10.64
N GLU A 297 -12.55 -6.87 -10.29
CA GLU A 297 -13.59 -6.45 -11.23
C GLU A 297 -13.19 -5.20 -12.01
N ASP A 298 -12.57 -4.20 -11.35
CA ASP A 298 -12.07 -3.02 -12.06
C ASP A 298 -10.97 -3.38 -13.04
N THR A 299 -10.03 -4.21 -12.60
CA THR A 299 -8.88 -4.59 -13.42
C THR A 299 -9.36 -5.34 -14.65
N MET A 300 -10.30 -6.28 -14.49
CA MET A 300 -10.92 -6.98 -15.61
C MET A 300 -11.69 -6.01 -16.53
N GLY A 301 -12.49 -5.11 -15.97
CA GLY A 301 -13.23 -4.12 -16.76
C GLY A 301 -12.35 -3.07 -17.44
N LEU A 302 -11.14 -2.80 -16.93
CA LEU A 302 -10.14 -1.99 -17.60
C LEU A 302 -9.55 -2.75 -18.79
N LEU A 303 -9.26 -4.04 -18.67
CA LEU A 303 -8.68 -4.84 -19.75
C LEU A 303 -9.61 -4.99 -20.97
N ASP A 304 -10.91 -4.72 -20.81
CA ASP A 304 -11.87 -4.64 -21.91
C ASP A 304 -11.74 -3.36 -22.76
N GLU A 305 -11.02 -2.34 -22.29
CA GLU A 305 -10.82 -1.10 -23.05
C GLU A 305 -9.90 -1.32 -24.26
N PRO A 306 -10.20 -0.75 -25.45
CA PRO A 306 -9.46 -1.02 -26.68
C PRO A 306 -7.94 -0.76 -26.62
N ILE A 307 -7.52 0.22 -25.81
CA ILE A 307 -6.11 0.54 -25.59
C ILE A 307 -5.30 -0.61 -24.96
N PHE A 308 -5.98 -1.55 -24.30
CA PHE A 308 -5.38 -2.72 -23.65
C PHE A 308 -5.52 -4.01 -24.46
N SER A 309 -5.81 -3.91 -25.77
CA SER A 309 -5.98 -5.08 -26.64
C SER A 309 -4.77 -6.02 -26.69
N ASP A 310 -3.53 -5.51 -26.57
CA ASP A 310 -2.35 -6.37 -26.48
C ASP A 310 -2.30 -7.15 -25.15
N LEU A 311 -2.72 -6.55 -24.03
CA LEU A 311 -2.87 -7.29 -22.76
C LEU A 311 -3.92 -8.40 -22.88
N GLY A 312 -5.05 -8.12 -23.54
CA GLY A 312 -6.06 -9.14 -23.85
C GLY A 312 -5.50 -10.29 -24.68
N ARG A 313 -4.63 -10.01 -25.67
CA ARG A 313 -3.88 -11.05 -26.40
C ARG A 313 -2.97 -11.84 -25.46
N PHE A 314 -2.21 -11.17 -24.60
CA PHE A 314 -1.30 -11.84 -23.65
C PHE A 314 -2.04 -12.72 -22.64
N MET A 315 -3.27 -12.39 -22.26
CA MET A 315 -4.12 -13.28 -21.45
C MET A 315 -4.45 -14.57 -22.19
N ASN A 316 -4.87 -14.47 -23.45
CA ASN A 316 -5.17 -15.64 -24.28
C ASN A 316 -3.95 -16.54 -24.51
N GLU A 317 -2.75 -15.95 -24.53
CA GLU A 317 -1.47 -16.68 -24.62
C GLU A 317 -0.99 -17.24 -23.27
N GLY A 318 -1.67 -16.94 -22.16
CA GLY A 318 -1.23 -17.31 -20.80
C GLY A 318 0.00 -16.56 -20.31
N ARG A 319 0.37 -15.44 -20.95
CA ARG A 319 1.46 -14.55 -20.53
C ARG A 319 1.02 -13.49 -19.52
N LEU A 320 -0.28 -13.18 -19.47
CA LEU A 320 -0.89 -12.33 -18.46
C LEU A 320 -1.95 -13.13 -17.70
N VAL A 321 -1.95 -13.05 -16.37
CA VAL A 321 -2.99 -13.63 -15.51
C VAL A 321 -3.45 -12.57 -14.53
N VAL A 322 -4.76 -12.47 -14.28
CA VAL A 322 -5.32 -11.62 -13.22
C VAL A 322 -5.94 -12.51 -12.16
N SER A 323 -5.51 -12.39 -10.91
CA SER A 323 -5.98 -13.22 -9.80
C SER A 323 -7.08 -12.52 -9.00
N PRO A 324 -8.20 -13.18 -8.68
CA PRO A 324 -9.22 -12.62 -7.79
C PRO A 324 -8.83 -12.73 -6.31
N HIS A 325 -7.73 -13.41 -5.98
CA HIS A 325 -7.38 -13.78 -4.61
C HIS A 325 -6.50 -12.76 -3.87
N GLY A 326 -6.53 -11.49 -4.27
CA GLY A 326 -5.66 -10.48 -3.68
C GLY A 326 -6.08 -9.96 -2.30
N PRO A 327 -5.37 -8.95 -1.79
CA PRO A 327 -5.58 -8.44 -0.43
C PRO A 327 -7.00 -7.93 -0.18
N LYS A 328 -7.49 -8.12 1.06
CA LYS A 328 -8.81 -7.67 1.53
C LYS A 328 -8.71 -6.54 2.54
N ASN A 329 -7.93 -5.53 2.18
CA ASN A 329 -7.64 -4.29 2.89
C ASN A 329 -6.99 -3.33 1.89
N GLY A 330 -6.93 -2.03 2.20
CA GLY A 330 -6.08 -1.12 1.44
C GLY A 330 -4.60 -1.46 1.66
N GLY A 331 -3.78 -1.32 0.62
CA GLY A 331 -2.36 -1.74 0.63
C GLY A 331 -2.12 -3.25 0.69
N LEU A 332 -0.86 -3.66 0.84
CA LEU A 332 -0.42 -5.07 0.83
C LEU A 332 0.14 -5.53 2.18
N ASP A 333 -0.65 -6.27 2.94
CA ASP A 333 -0.20 -6.99 4.14
C ASP A 333 0.20 -8.42 3.76
N LEU A 334 1.51 -8.66 3.63
CA LEU A 334 2.06 -9.97 3.25
C LEU A 334 1.70 -11.07 4.26
N THR A 335 1.44 -10.74 5.52
CA THR A 335 1.12 -11.70 6.57
C THR A 335 -0.35 -12.13 6.54
N LYS A 336 -1.18 -11.51 5.69
CA LYS A 336 -2.61 -11.77 5.54
C LYS A 336 -3.02 -12.23 4.14
N LEU A 337 -2.06 -12.59 3.29
CA LEU A 337 -2.34 -13.15 1.98
C LEU A 337 -3.21 -14.41 2.07
N SER A 338 -4.09 -14.58 1.08
CA SER A 338 -4.69 -15.86 0.78
C SER A 338 -3.60 -16.88 0.40
N ARG A 339 -3.88 -18.18 0.55
CA ARG A 339 -2.96 -19.24 0.11
C ARG A 339 -2.65 -19.09 -1.38
N GLU A 340 -3.66 -18.80 -2.20
CA GLU A 340 -3.52 -18.63 -3.64
C GLU A 340 -2.61 -17.45 -4.00
N ALA A 341 -2.79 -16.27 -3.37
CA ALA A 341 -1.91 -15.13 -3.61
C ALA A 341 -0.48 -15.39 -3.11
N ALA A 342 -0.32 -16.07 -1.99
CA ALA A 342 0.99 -16.45 -1.47
C ALA A 342 1.74 -17.40 -2.42
N GLU A 343 1.04 -18.35 -3.03
CA GLU A 343 1.62 -19.25 -4.04
C GLU A 343 2.07 -18.51 -5.31
N LEU A 344 1.28 -17.54 -5.78
CA LEU A 344 1.65 -16.67 -6.91
C LEU A 344 2.90 -15.83 -6.58
N VAL A 345 2.95 -15.22 -5.40
CA VAL A 345 4.12 -14.50 -4.90
C VAL A 345 5.36 -15.38 -4.87
N LEU A 346 5.25 -16.61 -4.36
CA LEU A 346 6.37 -17.56 -4.28
C LEU A 346 6.83 -18.10 -5.65
N ALA A 347 5.95 -18.09 -6.64
CA ALA A 347 6.27 -18.48 -8.02
C ALA A 347 6.91 -17.34 -8.83
N SER A 348 7.06 -16.15 -8.24
CA SER A 348 7.56 -14.95 -8.91
C SER A 348 9.07 -14.85 -8.85
N ASP A 349 9.67 -14.36 -9.93
CA ASP A 349 11.08 -13.95 -9.92
C ASP A 349 11.23 -12.57 -9.29
N VAL A 350 10.25 -11.69 -9.54
CA VAL A 350 10.23 -10.31 -9.06
C VAL A 350 8.79 -9.90 -8.70
N LEU A 351 8.65 -9.10 -7.65
CA LEU A 351 7.41 -8.38 -7.35
C LEU A 351 7.50 -6.92 -7.79
N TYR A 352 6.42 -6.37 -8.31
CA TYR A 352 6.23 -4.93 -8.55
C TYR A 352 5.02 -4.48 -7.75
N ILE A 353 5.24 -3.67 -6.72
CA ILE A 353 4.22 -3.29 -5.74
C ILE A 353 4.02 -1.79 -5.77
N LYS A 354 2.77 -1.35 -5.89
CA LYS A 354 2.37 0.06 -5.93
C LYS A 354 1.88 0.56 -4.58
N GLY A 355 2.05 1.86 -4.38
CA GLY A 355 1.44 2.60 -3.27
C GLY A 355 2.29 2.66 -2.01
N SER A 356 2.26 3.81 -1.33
CA SER A 356 3.07 3.97 -0.10
C SER A 356 2.58 3.12 1.05
N ARG A 357 1.26 2.86 1.15
CA ARG A 357 0.72 1.96 2.19
C ARG A 357 1.33 0.56 2.05
N SER A 358 1.41 0.05 0.83
CA SER A 358 2.02 -1.26 0.54
C SER A 358 3.51 -1.29 0.86
N TYR A 359 4.26 -0.23 0.52
CA TYR A 359 5.67 -0.13 0.91
C TYR A 359 5.85 -0.17 2.43
N GLU A 360 5.09 0.65 3.15
CA GLU A 360 5.13 0.75 4.61
C GLU A 360 4.77 -0.58 5.29
N LEU A 361 3.90 -1.39 4.68
CA LEU A 361 3.51 -2.70 5.20
C LEU A 361 4.52 -3.81 4.90
N ALA A 362 5.15 -3.80 3.71
CA ALA A 362 5.84 -4.96 3.16
C ALA A 362 7.38 -4.85 3.13
N ALA A 363 7.96 -3.64 3.16
CA ALA A 363 9.37 -3.44 2.80
C ALA A 363 10.40 -3.87 3.86
N THR A 364 10.00 -4.40 5.03
CA THR A 364 10.91 -4.67 6.16
C THR A 364 11.45 -6.11 6.23
N GLY A 365 11.66 -6.75 5.07
CA GLY A 365 12.23 -8.10 5.02
C GLY A 365 11.48 -9.04 4.09
N ILE A 366 11.21 -8.61 2.86
CA ILE A 366 10.61 -9.46 1.83
C ILE A 366 11.69 -10.31 1.15
N ARG A 367 11.49 -11.62 1.07
CA ARG A 367 12.47 -12.57 0.50
C ARG A 367 12.49 -12.59 -1.03
N ILE A 368 11.40 -12.17 -1.66
CA ILE A 368 11.34 -12.11 -3.12
C ILE A 368 11.91 -10.76 -3.56
N PRO A 369 12.80 -10.70 -4.58
CA PRO A 369 13.23 -9.45 -5.18
C PRO A 369 12.05 -8.57 -5.54
N THR A 370 12.02 -7.33 -5.04
CA THR A 370 10.81 -6.50 -5.10
C THR A 370 11.14 -5.08 -5.48
N PHE A 371 10.37 -4.53 -6.40
CA PHE A 371 10.35 -3.12 -6.72
C PHE A 371 9.09 -2.46 -6.15
N PHE A 372 9.29 -1.53 -5.24
CA PHE A 372 8.21 -0.69 -4.74
C PHE A 372 8.16 0.63 -5.50
N ALA A 373 7.00 0.93 -6.06
CA ALA A 373 6.75 2.14 -6.84
C ALA A 373 5.72 3.01 -6.12
N GLN A 374 6.14 4.23 -5.75
CA GLN A 374 5.31 5.15 -4.99
C GLN A 374 5.77 6.60 -5.17
N THR A 375 4.89 7.55 -4.91
CA THR A 375 5.30 8.94 -4.69
C THR A 375 5.60 9.20 -3.22
N VAL A 376 6.64 9.98 -2.95
CA VAL A 376 6.90 10.53 -1.61
C VAL A 376 6.01 11.74 -1.38
N SER A 377 4.78 11.54 -0.94
CA SER A 377 3.73 12.58 -0.86
C SER A 377 3.10 12.75 0.53
N ARG A 378 3.58 12.01 1.53
CA ARG A 378 3.04 11.98 2.90
C ARG A 378 4.15 12.02 3.92
N GLU A 379 3.80 12.40 5.14
CA GLU A 379 4.71 12.32 6.28
C GLU A 379 5.28 10.91 6.46
N PHE A 380 4.45 9.85 6.40
CA PHE A 380 4.95 8.48 6.51
C PHE A 380 6.01 8.15 5.46
N SER A 381 5.72 8.47 4.19
CA SER A 381 6.68 8.22 3.11
C SER A 381 7.92 9.11 3.24
N GLU A 382 7.80 10.36 3.66
CA GLU A 382 8.97 11.19 4.01
C GLU A 382 9.85 10.52 5.07
N SER A 383 9.23 10.00 6.13
CA SER A 383 9.93 9.39 7.25
C SER A 383 10.67 8.12 6.90
N VAL A 384 10.05 7.23 6.12
CA VAL A 384 10.65 5.93 5.74
C VAL A 384 11.57 6.04 4.54
N ILE A 385 11.33 6.99 3.63
CA ILE A 385 12.16 7.18 2.42
C ILE A 385 13.35 8.09 2.69
N GLY A 386 13.18 9.10 3.56
CA GLY A 386 14.22 10.09 3.90
C GLY A 386 14.26 11.29 2.96
N VAL A 387 13.11 11.66 2.37
CA VAL A 387 13.00 12.71 1.36
C VAL A 387 11.78 13.58 1.64
N ASP A 388 11.92 14.89 1.43
CA ASP A 388 10.84 15.87 1.60
C ASP A 388 9.60 15.54 0.77
N ALA A 389 8.47 15.29 1.45
CA ALA A 389 7.20 14.95 0.82
C ALA A 389 6.60 16.08 -0.03
N ASN A 390 6.98 17.34 0.21
CA ASN A 390 6.47 18.48 -0.57
C ASN A 390 6.92 18.43 -2.04
N LYS A 391 7.98 17.67 -2.34
CA LYS A 391 8.48 17.50 -3.71
C LYS A 391 7.70 16.48 -4.52
N MET A 392 6.96 15.57 -3.87
CA MET A 392 6.20 14.48 -4.52
C MET A 392 7.03 13.71 -5.55
N LEU A 393 8.26 13.35 -5.17
CA LEU A 393 9.17 12.66 -6.06
C LEU A 393 8.69 11.22 -6.31
N PRO A 394 8.75 10.73 -7.56
CA PRO A 394 8.52 9.34 -7.84
C PRO A 394 9.72 8.52 -7.33
N ALA A 395 9.43 7.39 -6.68
CA ALA A 395 10.41 6.46 -6.17
C ALA A 395 10.11 5.05 -6.70
N LEU A 396 11.13 4.40 -7.26
CA LEU A 396 11.18 2.99 -7.62
C LEU A 396 12.32 2.35 -6.83
N GLN A 397 11.99 1.67 -5.74
CA GLN A 397 12.97 1.13 -4.80
C GLN A 397 13.07 -0.38 -4.88
N TYR A 398 14.28 -0.87 -5.09
CA TYR A 398 14.59 -2.29 -5.02
C TYR A 398 14.85 -2.74 -3.58
N VAL A 399 14.12 -3.77 -3.14
CA VAL A 399 14.25 -4.40 -1.82
C VAL A 399 14.33 -5.91 -1.98
N HIS A 400 15.28 -6.53 -1.27
CA HIS A 400 15.45 -8.00 -1.25
C HIS A 400 16.13 -8.45 0.04
N ALA A 401 15.39 -9.22 0.84
CA ALA A 401 15.69 -9.79 2.15
C ALA A 401 16.09 -8.78 3.24
N PHE A 402 16.96 -7.81 2.94
CA PHE A 402 17.31 -6.71 3.84
C PHE A 402 16.16 -5.70 3.95
N PRO A 403 15.88 -5.13 5.13
CA PRO A 403 14.82 -4.14 5.30
C PRO A 403 15.05 -2.88 4.47
N GLY A 404 14.00 -2.42 3.78
CA GLY A 404 13.97 -1.13 3.07
C GLY A 404 13.99 0.06 4.03
N PHE A 405 13.41 -0.07 5.22
CA PHE A 405 13.51 0.92 6.30
C PHE A 405 13.47 0.20 7.66
N TRP A 406 13.89 0.87 8.74
CA TRP A 406 13.87 0.29 10.09
C TRP A 406 13.69 1.33 11.19
N GLY A 407 13.16 0.91 12.34
CA GLY A 407 13.13 1.71 13.57
C GLY A 407 12.12 2.87 13.55
N PHE A 408 11.01 2.74 12.82
CA PHE A 408 9.98 3.78 12.81
C PHE A 408 9.41 4.07 14.21
N ARG A 409 9.22 3.02 15.02
CA ARG A 409 8.62 3.12 16.36
C ARG A 409 9.46 3.90 17.37
N ASN A 410 10.74 4.12 17.07
CA ASN A 410 11.67 4.85 17.93
C ASN A 410 11.73 6.36 17.60
N ARG A 411 11.00 6.83 16.58
CA ARG A 411 11.11 8.22 16.07
C ARG A 411 10.67 9.29 17.07
N ASN A 412 9.88 8.93 18.07
CA ASN A 412 9.50 9.81 19.16
C ASN A 412 10.69 10.26 20.04
N ASN A 413 11.82 9.55 19.99
CA ASN A 413 13.02 9.83 20.77
C ASN A 413 14.13 10.54 19.96
N ASN A 414 13.94 10.74 18.66
CA ASN A 414 14.93 11.36 17.77
C ASN A 414 14.67 12.88 17.65
N GLU A 415 15.72 13.67 17.40
CA GLU A 415 15.60 15.13 17.10
C GLU A 415 14.91 15.43 15.75
N GLY A 416 14.28 14.43 15.11
CA GLY A 416 13.61 14.53 13.81
C GLY A 416 12.57 13.42 13.58
N TRP A 417 11.68 13.62 12.58
CA TRP A 417 10.55 12.73 12.28
C TRP A 417 10.89 11.59 11.30
N THR A 418 12.15 11.16 11.19
CA THR A 418 12.58 10.08 10.28
C THR A 418 12.67 8.73 11.01
N SER A 419 12.59 7.63 10.26
CA SER A 419 12.93 6.31 10.79
C SER A 419 14.43 6.21 11.10
N ASP A 420 14.81 5.31 12.02
CA ASP A 420 16.23 5.09 12.40
C ASP A 420 17.10 4.67 11.21
N MET A 421 16.50 4.00 10.22
CA MET A 421 17.06 3.78 8.90
C MET A 421 16.00 4.07 7.84
N THR A 422 16.34 4.93 6.89
CA THR A 422 15.50 5.24 5.73
C THR A 422 15.86 4.39 4.51
N ALA A 423 15.01 4.42 3.49
CA ALA A 423 15.24 3.76 2.22
C ALA A 423 16.52 4.20 1.52
N ILE A 424 16.87 5.48 1.57
CA ILE A 424 18.13 5.98 1.00
C ILE A 424 19.32 5.34 1.72
N GLN A 425 19.27 5.25 3.04
CA GLN A 425 20.36 4.65 3.83
C GLN A 425 20.46 3.15 3.56
N SER A 426 19.32 2.44 3.53
CA SER A 426 19.26 1.03 3.18
C SER A 426 19.83 0.76 1.79
N SER A 427 19.37 1.49 0.77
CA SER A 427 19.83 1.37 -0.62
C SER A 427 21.34 1.57 -0.74
N ARG A 428 21.89 2.65 -0.14
CA ARG A 428 23.34 2.89 -0.13
C ARG A 428 24.13 1.76 0.53
N PHE A 429 23.60 1.19 1.60
CA PHE A 429 24.25 0.10 2.31
C PHE A 429 24.29 -1.19 1.48
N ILE A 430 23.15 -1.61 0.90
CA ILE A 430 23.07 -2.84 0.09
C ILE A 430 23.82 -2.74 -1.24
N GLN A 431 23.95 -1.52 -1.80
CA GLN A 431 24.72 -1.26 -3.03
C GLN A 431 26.24 -1.18 -2.76
N SER A 432 26.67 -1.22 -1.50
CA SER A 432 28.08 -1.09 -1.15
C SER A 432 28.88 -2.37 -1.51
N ALA A 433 30.12 -2.19 -1.96
CA ALA A 433 31.03 -3.30 -2.25
C ALA A 433 31.25 -4.24 -1.04
N PRO A 434 31.35 -3.73 0.22
CA PRO A 434 31.37 -4.58 1.40
C PRO A 434 30.16 -5.52 1.51
N PHE A 435 28.94 -4.99 1.32
CA PHE A 435 27.72 -5.81 1.42
C PHE A 435 27.73 -6.96 0.42
N ALA A 436 28.04 -6.67 -0.85
CA ALA A 436 28.13 -7.70 -1.90
C ALA A 436 29.16 -8.78 -1.55
N ARG A 437 30.38 -8.39 -1.15
CA ARG A 437 31.44 -9.33 -0.77
C ARG A 437 31.04 -10.25 0.38
N TYR A 438 30.41 -9.70 1.41
CA TYR A 438 30.00 -10.50 2.58
C TYR A 438 28.75 -11.34 2.28
N ALA A 439 27.86 -10.89 1.41
CA ALA A 439 26.74 -11.71 0.96
C ALA A 439 27.26 -12.99 0.29
N ASP A 440 28.28 -12.89 -0.56
CA ASP A 440 28.94 -14.05 -1.17
C ASP A 440 29.61 -14.96 -0.12
N GLN A 441 30.27 -14.36 0.89
CA GLN A 441 30.96 -15.11 1.95
C GLN A 441 30.00 -15.88 2.87
N TYR A 442 28.83 -15.30 3.21
CA TYR A 442 27.90 -15.87 4.19
C TYR A 442 26.75 -16.67 3.56
N GLY A 443 26.83 -17.02 2.27
CA GLY A 443 25.86 -17.90 1.61
C GLY A 443 24.63 -17.19 1.06
N GLY A 444 24.73 -15.90 0.77
CA GLY A 444 23.71 -15.09 0.10
C GLY A 444 23.17 -13.92 0.94
N VAL A 445 22.34 -13.11 0.29
CA VAL A 445 21.74 -11.90 0.89
C VAL A 445 20.86 -12.23 2.10
N ASP A 446 20.06 -13.29 2.04
CA ASP A 446 19.21 -13.73 3.15
C ASP A 446 20.01 -14.04 4.41
N ALA A 447 21.06 -14.85 4.28
CA ALA A 447 21.88 -15.29 5.41
C ALA A 447 22.66 -14.13 6.04
N LEU A 448 23.20 -13.23 5.21
CA LEU A 448 23.84 -12.01 5.68
C LEU A 448 22.82 -11.09 6.39
N SER A 449 21.63 -10.91 5.81
CA SER A 449 20.60 -10.05 6.39
C SER A 449 20.17 -10.54 7.77
N LEU A 450 19.99 -11.85 7.96
CA LEU A 450 19.69 -12.42 9.28
C LEU A 450 20.77 -12.08 10.31
N ARG A 451 22.05 -12.26 9.96
CA ARG A 451 23.17 -11.96 10.88
C ARG A 451 23.22 -10.48 11.26
N ILE A 452 23.03 -9.59 10.29
CA ILE A 452 23.00 -8.15 10.52
C ILE A 452 21.85 -7.80 11.45
N MET A 453 20.65 -8.35 11.19
CA MET A 453 19.47 -8.05 11.99
C MET A 453 19.56 -8.61 13.42
N ASP A 454 20.06 -9.84 13.59
CA ASP A 454 20.30 -10.42 14.90
C ASP A 454 21.26 -9.54 15.73
N ARG A 455 22.33 -9.04 15.09
CA ARG A 455 23.29 -8.16 15.76
C ARG A 455 22.70 -6.77 16.05
N SER A 456 21.98 -6.19 15.10
CA SER A 456 21.27 -4.91 15.23
C SER A 456 20.31 -4.93 16.42
N ILE A 457 19.55 -6.02 16.58
CA ILE A 457 18.63 -6.20 17.71
C ILE A 457 19.38 -6.37 19.03
N GLN A 458 20.48 -7.14 19.05
CA GLN A 458 21.30 -7.33 20.25
C GLN A 458 21.97 -6.05 20.74
N GLU A 459 22.46 -5.22 19.82
CA GLU A 459 23.19 -3.99 20.14
C GLU A 459 22.28 -2.76 20.26
N GLY A 460 21.02 -2.84 19.78
CA GLY A 460 20.10 -1.70 19.76
C GLY A 460 20.53 -0.61 18.78
N ILE A 461 21.24 -0.96 17.71
CA ILE A 461 21.68 0.00 16.67
C ILE A 461 21.01 -0.28 15.32
N PRO A 462 20.81 0.74 14.47
CA PRO A 462 20.24 0.57 13.14
C PRO A 462 21.05 -0.42 12.27
N PRO A 463 20.40 -1.27 11.46
CA PRO A 463 21.09 -2.38 10.78
C PRO A 463 22.11 -1.92 9.73
N HIS A 464 21.91 -0.78 9.07
CA HIS A 464 22.88 -0.21 8.14
C HIS A 464 24.17 0.34 8.80
N LEU A 465 24.19 0.45 10.14
CA LEU A 465 25.36 0.89 10.91
C LEU A 465 26.19 -0.29 11.45
N ILE A 466 25.74 -1.53 11.23
CA ILE A 466 26.48 -2.72 11.63
C ILE A 466 27.73 -2.86 10.79
N GLU A 467 28.89 -2.93 11.46
CA GLU A 467 30.16 -3.17 10.79
C GLU A 467 30.22 -4.59 10.24
N LEU A 468 30.30 -4.75 8.93
CA LEU A 468 30.24 -6.08 8.31
C LEU A 468 31.49 -6.96 8.56
N CYS A 469 32.61 -6.37 8.98
CA CYS A 469 33.85 -7.11 9.27
C CYS A 469 33.84 -7.86 10.61
N ILE A 470 32.81 -7.67 11.43
CA ILE A 470 32.68 -8.30 12.75
C ILE A 470 31.54 -9.34 12.81
N LEU A 471 31.01 -9.76 11.66
CA LEU A 471 29.85 -10.68 11.52
C LEU A 471 30.16 -12.18 11.38
#